data_AF-A0A9X0CR22-F1
#
_entry.id   AF-A0A9X0CR22-F1
#
_cell.length_a   1.000
_cell.length_b   1.000
_cell.length_c   1.000
_cell.angle_alpha   90.00
_cell.angle_beta   90.00
_cell.angle_gamma   90.00
#
_symmetry.space_group_name_H-M   'P 1'
#
loop_
_entity.id
_entity.type
_entity.pdbx_description
1 polymer ?
#
loop_
_entity_poly.entity_id
_entity_poly.type
_entity_poly.pdbx_seq_one_letter_code
_entity_poly.pdbx_strand_id
1 'polypeptide(L)'
;MCSLVIYLSEVESWCPRFPWRKYMKKKERRREKAVMQNNPDQLLFMLNSIPGSQPIRSRISNMWPYWKDGFHYMQTNKGNIDTRNKKKILVFIGELMDATTNMSNLTDDLLQWSDLLASLCVLGHDVTIKTDRVELLSLLSDGSQFTHRGCDKGDSGYDLIYIDILGLQQLVISAPDPATRSLIWSKYSCRLRVMTPFGMDAEFNYRDYTGPVMGERSQQGNWNLKLKQFLSKYPLSVDNSFLGFALKSTRNETTPQKTSMAFVHGKPSEFNAHKSYLKAIYKHTRIHTALSTGGVKIDLPFIVNHGNINLTSIRRLLRKSKVHLGRLLSIFNPYLKPAFLSK
;
A
#
# COMPACT_ATOMS: atom_id res chain seq x y z
N MET A 1 -29.67 14.70 -31.33
CA MET A 1 -29.42 13.41 -30.62
C MET A 1 -28.17 12.67 -31.10
N CYS A 2 -27.91 12.48 -32.41
CA CYS A 2 -26.73 11.73 -32.87
C CYS A 2 -25.38 12.32 -32.41
N SER A 3 -25.26 13.66 -32.34
CA SER A 3 -24.06 14.33 -31.79
C SER A 3 -23.80 13.98 -30.32
N LEU A 4 -24.86 13.85 -29.51
CA LEU A 4 -24.77 13.49 -28.10
C LEU A 4 -24.29 12.04 -27.91
N VAL A 5 -24.87 11.08 -28.64
CA VAL A 5 -24.46 9.66 -28.52
C VAL A 5 -23.04 9.43 -29.03
N ILE A 6 -22.66 10.13 -30.11
CA ILE A 6 -21.28 10.13 -30.61
C ILE A 6 -20.34 10.71 -29.56
N TYR A 7 -20.67 11.84 -28.95
CA TYR A 7 -19.87 12.45 -27.88
C TYR A 7 -19.70 11.49 -26.69
N LEU A 8 -20.80 10.93 -26.19
CA LEU A 8 -20.79 9.97 -25.09
C LEU A 8 -20.03 8.69 -25.42
N SER A 9 -19.97 8.28 -26.70
CA SER A 9 -19.21 7.08 -27.10
C SER A 9 -17.71 7.33 -27.38
N GLU A 10 -17.36 8.46 -28.00
CA GLU A 10 -15.99 8.69 -28.51
C GLU A 10 -15.13 9.58 -27.60
N VAL A 11 -15.78 10.47 -26.84
CA VAL A 11 -15.13 11.40 -25.92
C VAL A 11 -15.16 10.83 -24.50
N GLU A 12 -16.35 10.54 -23.97
CA GLU A 12 -16.55 10.14 -22.57
C GLU A 12 -16.54 8.63 -22.33
N SER A 13 -16.72 7.82 -23.39
CA SER A 13 -16.78 6.35 -23.31
C SER A 13 -17.93 5.79 -22.43
N TRP A 14 -19.01 6.55 -22.25
CA TRP A 14 -20.26 6.08 -21.62
C TRP A 14 -21.09 5.19 -22.55
N CYS A 15 -20.93 5.33 -23.88
CA CYS A 15 -21.64 4.53 -24.87
C CYS A 15 -20.68 3.68 -25.74
N PRO A 16 -21.11 2.51 -26.26
CA PRO A 16 -20.31 1.75 -27.22
C PRO A 16 -20.01 2.56 -28.49
N ARG A 17 -18.79 2.43 -29.03
CA ARG A 17 -18.44 3.06 -30.31
C ARG A 17 -19.20 2.38 -31.45
N PHE A 18 -19.80 3.19 -32.30
CA PHE A 18 -20.51 2.72 -33.49
C PHE A 18 -19.58 1.94 -34.44
N PRO A 19 -20.04 0.83 -35.06
CA PRO A 19 -19.22 -0.01 -35.94
C PRO A 19 -18.47 0.76 -37.05
N TRP A 20 -19.14 1.71 -37.71
CA TRP A 20 -18.54 2.53 -38.79
C TRP A 20 -17.53 3.58 -38.31
N ARG A 21 -17.37 3.74 -36.98
CA ARG A 21 -16.41 4.66 -36.35
C ARG A 21 -15.27 3.93 -35.63
N LYS A 22 -15.32 2.59 -35.54
CA LYS A 22 -14.27 1.77 -34.92
C LYS A 22 -12.93 1.89 -35.67
N TYR A 23 -12.97 2.04 -36.99
CA TYR A 23 -11.80 2.11 -37.87
C TYR A 23 -11.24 3.53 -38.06
N MET A 24 -11.92 4.56 -37.52
CA MET A 24 -11.35 5.90 -37.48
C MET A 24 -10.22 5.91 -36.44
N LYS A 25 -8.97 5.87 -36.93
CA LYS A 25 -7.76 5.97 -36.10
C LYS A 25 -7.86 7.23 -35.26
N LYS A 26 -8.11 7.06 -33.95
CA LYS A 26 -7.94 8.14 -32.98
C LYS A 26 -6.47 8.55 -33.11
N LYS A 27 -6.19 9.85 -33.35
CA LYS A 27 -4.84 10.39 -33.15
C LYS A 27 -4.54 10.24 -31.65
N GLU A 28 -4.11 9.05 -31.24
CA GLU A 28 -3.57 8.87 -29.90
C GLU A 28 -2.30 9.71 -29.82
N ARG A 29 -2.25 10.61 -28.84
CA ARG A 29 -1.02 11.33 -28.53
C ARG A 29 0.09 10.30 -28.36
N ARG A 30 1.18 10.45 -29.11
CA ARG A 30 2.39 9.65 -28.93
C ARG A 30 2.89 9.90 -27.52
N ARG A 31 2.60 9.00 -26.60
CA ARG A 31 3.15 9.01 -25.25
C ARG A 31 4.50 8.29 -25.27
N GLU A 32 5.44 8.79 -24.48
CA GLU A 32 6.69 8.08 -24.22
C GLU A 32 6.36 6.66 -23.73
N LYS A 33 7.13 5.67 -24.19
CA LYS A 33 6.97 4.28 -23.74
C LYS A 33 7.66 4.10 -22.39
N ALA A 34 7.05 3.29 -21.53
CA ALA A 34 7.63 2.96 -20.23
C ALA A 34 8.77 1.95 -20.45
N VAL A 35 9.99 2.31 -20.03
CA VAL A 35 11.18 1.46 -20.14
C VAL A 35 11.57 1.00 -18.75
N MET A 36 11.90 -0.29 -18.62
CA MET A 36 12.31 -0.87 -17.34
C MET A 36 13.45 -0.07 -16.72
N GLN A 37 13.32 0.24 -15.42
CA GLN A 37 14.42 0.83 -14.67
C GLN A 37 15.33 -0.25 -14.09
N ASN A 38 16.61 -0.20 -14.45
CA ASN A 38 17.60 -1.19 -14.03
C ASN A 38 18.15 -0.95 -12.61
N ASN A 39 18.13 0.30 -12.12
CA ASN A 39 18.77 0.70 -10.88
C ASN A 39 17.80 1.55 -10.03
N PRO A 40 17.72 1.34 -8.70
CA PRO A 40 16.87 2.13 -7.82
C PRO A 40 17.43 3.51 -7.46
N ASP A 41 18.62 3.92 -7.91
CA ASP A 41 19.34 5.11 -7.44
C ASP A 41 18.49 6.38 -7.46
N GLN A 42 17.77 6.66 -8.55
CA GLN A 42 16.88 7.83 -8.64
C GLN A 42 15.77 7.77 -7.58
N LEU A 43 15.17 6.59 -7.36
CA LEU A 43 14.15 6.39 -6.34
C LEU A 43 14.72 6.54 -4.92
N LEU A 44 15.90 5.97 -4.67
CA LEU A 44 16.59 6.08 -3.39
C LEU A 44 17.03 7.52 -3.10
N PHE A 45 17.43 8.27 -4.12
CA PHE A 45 17.78 9.68 -4.03
C PHE A 45 16.57 10.52 -3.63
N MET A 46 15.42 10.35 -4.30
CA MET A 46 14.17 11.04 -3.92
C MET A 46 13.76 10.75 -2.48
N LEU A 47 13.87 9.50 -2.05
CA LEU A 47 13.56 9.10 -0.68
C LEU A 47 14.58 9.63 0.33
N ASN A 48 15.84 9.85 -0.06
CA ASN A 48 16.89 10.30 0.87
C ASN A 48 16.55 11.65 1.52
N SER A 49 15.84 12.51 0.79
CA SER A 49 15.40 13.82 1.28
C SER A 49 14.14 13.76 2.16
N ILE A 50 13.53 12.58 2.33
CA ILE A 50 12.28 12.40 3.10
C ILE A 50 12.60 11.79 4.46
N PRO A 51 12.38 12.51 5.58
CA PRO A 51 12.50 11.97 6.92
C PRO A 51 11.63 10.72 7.13
N GLY A 52 12.11 9.76 7.92
CA GLY A 52 11.34 8.54 8.21
C GLY A 52 11.36 7.49 7.09
N SER A 53 11.87 7.81 5.90
CA SER A 53 11.89 6.91 4.74
C SER A 53 13.01 5.84 4.76
N GLN A 54 13.92 5.88 5.74
CA GLN A 54 15.05 4.95 5.83
C GLN A 54 14.64 3.46 5.73
N PRO A 55 13.56 3.00 6.37
CA PRO A 55 13.13 1.61 6.24
C PRO A 55 12.65 1.25 4.83
N ILE A 56 11.95 2.19 4.17
CA ILE A 56 11.51 2.05 2.77
C ILE A 56 12.74 1.89 1.87
N ARG A 57 13.71 2.79 1.98
CA ARG A 57 14.95 2.77 1.19
C ARG A 57 15.73 1.48 1.36
N SER A 58 15.93 1.08 2.62
CA SER A 58 16.65 -0.15 2.96
C SER A 58 15.97 -1.36 2.33
N ARG A 59 14.63 -1.42 2.37
CA ARG A 59 13.89 -2.51 1.76
C ARG A 59 14.00 -2.50 0.24
N ILE A 60 13.79 -1.36 -0.41
CA ILE A 60 13.88 -1.24 -1.88
C ILE A 60 15.25 -1.72 -2.35
N SER A 61 16.33 -1.22 -1.75
CA SER A 61 17.70 -1.62 -2.08
C SER A 61 17.90 -3.14 -1.93
N ASN A 62 17.47 -3.71 -0.80
CA ASN A 62 17.60 -5.15 -0.54
C ASN A 62 16.74 -6.04 -1.46
N MET A 63 15.59 -5.55 -1.91
CA MET A 63 14.64 -6.31 -2.73
C MET A 63 14.77 -6.05 -4.23
N TRP A 64 15.56 -5.08 -4.65
CA TRP A 64 15.65 -4.66 -6.05
C TRP A 64 16.00 -5.80 -7.03
N PRO A 65 16.95 -6.70 -6.74
CA PRO A 65 17.23 -7.82 -7.65
C PRO A 65 15.98 -8.67 -7.94
N TYR A 66 15.18 -8.97 -6.91
CA TYR A 66 13.94 -9.73 -7.06
C TYR A 66 12.87 -8.99 -7.85
N TRP A 67 12.81 -7.66 -7.73
CA TRP A 67 11.89 -6.85 -8.54
C TRP A 67 12.26 -6.89 -10.02
N LYS A 68 13.56 -6.85 -10.35
CA LYS A 68 14.03 -7.03 -11.73
C LYS A 68 13.68 -8.42 -12.26
N ASP A 69 13.94 -9.45 -11.48
CA ASP A 69 13.61 -10.84 -11.84
C ASP A 69 12.10 -10.98 -12.09
N GLY A 70 11.27 -10.35 -11.26
CA GLY A 70 9.82 -10.29 -11.44
C GLY A 70 9.41 -9.62 -12.75
N PHE A 71 10.03 -8.49 -13.11
CA PHE A 71 9.78 -7.82 -14.38
C PHE A 71 10.19 -8.68 -15.58
N HIS A 72 11.39 -9.26 -15.56
CA HIS A 72 11.87 -10.16 -16.62
C HIS A 72 10.96 -11.37 -16.78
N TYR A 73 10.52 -11.97 -15.67
CA TYR A 73 9.54 -13.04 -15.68
C TYR A 73 8.24 -12.60 -16.36
N MET A 74 7.73 -11.41 -16.05
CA MET A 74 6.53 -10.90 -16.71
C MET A 74 6.78 -10.65 -18.21
N GLN A 75 7.95 -10.15 -18.61
CA GLN A 75 8.30 -9.89 -20.00
C GLN A 75 8.29 -11.16 -20.84
N THR A 76 8.88 -12.24 -20.31
CA THR A 76 8.91 -13.55 -20.96
C THR A 76 7.52 -14.22 -21.01
N ASN A 77 6.69 -14.06 -19.97
CA ASN A 77 5.49 -14.90 -19.80
C ASN A 77 4.14 -14.21 -20.05
N LYS A 78 4.06 -12.87 -20.08
CA LYS A 78 2.77 -12.15 -20.14
C LYS A 78 2.57 -11.34 -21.43
N GLY A 79 3.59 -11.19 -22.27
CA GLY A 79 3.55 -10.40 -23.51
C GLY A 79 3.21 -8.91 -23.29
N ASN A 80 3.41 -8.06 -24.30
CA ASN A 80 2.95 -6.66 -24.36
C ASN A 80 3.51 -5.67 -23.32
N ILE A 81 4.45 -6.05 -22.46
CA ILE A 81 5.01 -5.14 -21.43
C ILE A 81 5.79 -3.99 -22.04
N ASP A 82 6.45 -4.21 -23.17
CA ASP A 82 7.28 -3.20 -23.83
C ASP A 82 6.46 -2.15 -24.60
N THR A 83 5.15 -2.38 -24.76
CA THR A 83 4.26 -1.45 -25.48
C THR A 83 3.54 -0.45 -24.57
N ARG A 84 3.76 -0.51 -23.25
CA ARG A 84 3.07 0.34 -22.27
C ARG A 84 3.48 1.80 -22.39
N ASN A 85 2.52 2.70 -22.22
CA ASN A 85 2.80 4.13 -22.14
C ASN A 85 3.31 4.48 -20.74
N LYS A 86 4.36 5.30 -20.67
CA LYS A 86 4.83 5.94 -19.45
C LYS A 86 3.72 6.82 -18.88
N LYS A 87 3.62 6.82 -17.55
CA LYS A 87 2.64 7.59 -16.80
C LYS A 87 3.38 8.50 -15.85
N LYS A 88 2.88 9.71 -15.67
CA LYS A 88 3.31 10.63 -14.61
C LYS A 88 2.48 10.35 -13.36
N ILE A 89 3.12 9.92 -12.28
CA ILE A 89 2.45 9.40 -11.09
C ILE A 89 2.90 10.19 -9.87
N LEU A 90 1.95 10.75 -9.14
CA LEU A 90 2.19 11.33 -7.82
C LEU A 90 2.00 10.24 -6.77
N VAL A 91 2.93 10.15 -5.84
CA VAL A 91 2.83 9.32 -4.64
C VAL A 91 2.91 10.24 -3.44
N PHE A 92 1.81 10.34 -2.70
CA PHE A 92 1.75 11.10 -1.46
C PHE A 92 1.65 10.16 -0.26
N ILE A 93 2.65 10.19 0.62
CA ILE A 93 2.73 9.31 1.79
C ILE A 93 2.36 10.11 3.04
N GLY A 94 1.08 10.08 3.40
CA GLY A 94 0.55 10.79 4.58
C GLY A 94 1.15 10.29 5.89
N GLU A 95 1.45 8.99 5.98
CA GLU A 95 2.12 8.38 7.15
C GLU A 95 3.48 9.04 7.48
N LEU A 96 4.14 9.68 6.52
CA LEU A 96 5.45 10.31 6.69
C LEU A 96 5.42 11.84 6.85
N MET A 97 4.25 12.49 6.86
CA MET A 97 4.16 13.96 6.86
C MET A 97 4.83 14.62 8.08
N ASP A 98 4.65 14.05 9.27
CA ASP A 98 5.17 14.58 10.53
C ASP A 98 6.42 13.82 11.01
N ALA A 99 7.03 13.00 10.15
CA ALA A 99 8.25 12.30 10.50
C ALA A 99 9.39 13.30 10.69
N THR A 100 9.91 13.42 11.92
CA THR A 100 11.06 14.29 12.24
C THR A 100 12.38 13.53 12.35
N THR A 101 12.30 12.22 12.53
CA THR A 101 13.47 11.33 12.66
C THR A 101 13.27 10.08 11.81
N ASN A 102 14.37 9.42 11.49
CA ASN A 102 14.31 8.14 10.79
C ASN A 102 13.62 7.10 11.68
N MET A 103 12.52 6.53 11.18
CA MET A 103 11.84 5.43 11.82
C MET A 103 12.82 4.26 11.98
N SER A 104 12.91 3.71 13.19
CA SER A 104 13.88 2.64 13.51
C SER A 104 13.55 1.30 12.88
N ASN A 105 12.28 1.08 12.52
CA ASN A 105 11.79 -0.18 11.96
C ASN A 105 10.77 0.05 10.84
N LEU A 106 10.75 -0.86 9.88
CA LEU A 106 9.73 -0.89 8.82
C LEU A 106 8.39 -1.29 9.43
N THR A 107 7.44 -0.35 9.45
CA THR A 107 6.06 -0.64 9.85
C THR A 107 5.36 -1.48 8.78
N ASP A 108 4.24 -2.07 9.17
CA ASP A 108 3.40 -2.86 8.26
C ASP A 108 2.87 -2.00 7.09
N ASP A 109 2.65 -0.71 7.30
CA ASP A 109 2.11 0.20 6.28
C ASP A 109 3.21 0.72 5.34
N LEU A 110 4.37 1.10 5.88
CA LEU A 110 5.56 1.46 5.10
C LEU A 110 6.06 0.30 4.21
N LEU A 111 5.82 -0.96 4.61
CA LEU A 111 6.08 -2.12 3.76
C LEU A 111 5.36 -2.02 2.43
N GLN A 112 4.05 -1.72 2.45
CA GLN A 112 3.24 -1.65 1.24
C GLN A 112 3.68 -0.48 0.36
N TRP A 113 4.00 0.68 0.97
CA TRP A 113 4.55 1.82 0.25
C TRP A 113 5.86 1.50 -0.47
N SER A 114 6.77 0.79 0.19
CA SER A 114 8.06 0.43 -0.41
C SER A 114 7.93 -0.46 -1.65
N ASP A 115 6.99 -1.40 -1.61
CA ASP A 115 6.77 -2.36 -2.70
C ASP A 115 6.02 -1.72 -3.87
N LEU A 116 5.07 -0.82 -3.58
CA LEU A 116 4.41 -0.01 -4.59
C LEU A 116 5.43 0.87 -5.33
N LEU A 117 6.26 1.61 -4.59
CA LEU A 117 7.29 2.48 -5.18
C LEU A 117 8.27 1.69 -6.05
N ALA A 118 8.79 0.57 -5.56
CA ALA A 118 9.67 -0.30 -6.32
C ALA A 118 8.99 -0.80 -7.61
N SER A 119 7.74 -1.26 -7.51
CA SER A 119 6.97 -1.74 -8.66
C SER A 119 6.80 -0.65 -9.73
N LEU A 120 6.39 0.56 -9.33
CA LEU A 120 6.16 1.66 -10.26
C LEU A 120 7.43 2.08 -11.00
N CYS A 121 8.55 2.16 -10.27
CA CYS A 121 9.84 2.51 -10.86
C CYS A 121 10.38 1.41 -11.78
N VAL A 122 10.35 0.14 -11.36
CA VAL A 122 10.80 -0.99 -12.20
C VAL A 122 9.97 -1.09 -13.48
N LEU A 123 8.68 -0.78 -13.42
CA LEU A 123 7.80 -0.70 -14.59
C LEU A 123 8.09 0.48 -15.53
N GLY A 124 8.95 1.42 -15.14
CA GLY A 124 9.37 2.54 -15.98
C GLY A 124 8.48 3.77 -15.94
N HIS A 125 7.69 3.95 -14.87
CA HIS A 125 6.84 5.14 -14.72
C HIS A 125 7.63 6.34 -14.17
N ASP A 126 7.15 7.55 -14.48
CA ASP A 126 7.67 8.79 -13.90
C ASP A 126 6.99 9.01 -12.55
N VAL A 127 7.74 8.82 -11.47
CA VAL A 127 7.21 8.82 -10.09
C VAL A 127 7.73 10.06 -9.36
N THR A 128 6.82 10.85 -8.82
CA THR A 128 7.13 11.97 -7.91
C THR A 128 6.63 11.61 -6.50
N ILE A 129 7.51 11.69 -5.50
CA ILE A 129 7.17 11.35 -4.11
C ILE A 129 7.08 12.63 -3.29
N LYS A 130 5.99 12.76 -2.53
CA LYS A 130 5.70 13.93 -1.70
C LYS A 130 5.17 13.50 -0.33
N THR A 131 5.54 14.27 0.67
CA THR A 131 5.08 14.11 2.06
C THR A 131 4.71 15.44 2.70
N ASP A 132 4.87 16.56 2.00
CA ASP A 132 4.49 17.87 2.52
C ASP A 132 3.10 18.27 2.04
N ARG A 133 2.24 18.69 2.98
CA ARG A 133 0.85 19.06 2.71
C ARG A 133 0.71 20.31 1.85
N VAL A 134 1.64 21.26 1.97
CA VAL A 134 1.64 22.51 1.20
C VAL A 134 2.04 22.22 -0.24
N GLU A 135 3.07 21.38 -0.44
CA GLU A 135 3.47 20.89 -1.76
C GLU A 135 2.36 20.07 -2.43
N LEU A 136 1.67 19.19 -1.69
CA LEU A 136 0.54 18.43 -2.22
C LEU A 136 -0.54 19.36 -2.76
N LEU A 137 -0.95 20.35 -1.95
CA LEU A 137 -1.97 21.30 -2.35
C LEU A 137 -1.49 22.13 -3.53
N SER A 138 -0.27 22.66 -3.50
CA SER A 138 0.31 23.44 -4.60
C SER A 138 0.31 22.67 -5.92
N LEU A 139 0.79 21.42 -5.92
CA LEU A 139 0.84 20.57 -7.12
C LEU A 139 -0.54 20.24 -7.69
N LEU A 140 -1.56 20.17 -6.84
CA LEU A 140 -2.93 19.85 -7.26
C LEU A 140 -3.77 21.10 -7.53
N SER A 141 -3.34 22.26 -7.04
CA SER A 141 -4.02 23.56 -7.19
C SER A 141 -3.41 24.43 -8.28
N ASP A 142 -2.23 24.09 -8.83
CA ASP A 142 -1.55 24.89 -9.85
C ASP A 142 -2.52 25.26 -11.00
N GLY A 143 -2.73 26.58 -11.09
CA GLY A 143 -3.87 27.28 -11.66
C GLY A 143 -3.93 27.30 -13.18
N SER A 144 -2.83 26.96 -13.86
CA SER A 144 -2.69 27.08 -15.33
C SER A 144 -3.60 26.13 -16.14
N GLN A 145 -4.38 25.28 -15.47
CA GLN A 145 -5.17 24.20 -16.10
C GLN A 145 -6.66 24.23 -15.76
N PHE A 146 -7.10 25.17 -14.93
CA PHE A 146 -8.50 25.24 -14.47
C PHE A 146 -9.36 26.20 -15.28
N THR A 147 -8.79 26.80 -16.33
CA THR A 147 -9.45 27.78 -17.21
C THR A 147 -10.46 27.15 -18.18
N HIS A 148 -10.45 25.83 -18.37
CA HIS A 148 -11.33 25.17 -19.33
C HIS A 148 -12.51 24.46 -18.66
N ARG A 149 -13.64 25.16 -18.59
CA ARG A 149 -14.96 24.57 -18.36
C ARG A 149 -15.29 23.67 -19.55
N GLY A 150 -15.15 22.36 -19.35
CA GLY A 150 -15.62 21.34 -20.28
C GLY A 150 -14.61 21.00 -21.37
N CYS A 151 -14.40 19.68 -21.52
CA CYS A 151 -13.71 19.05 -22.63
C CYS A 151 -12.27 19.52 -22.87
N ASP A 152 -11.35 19.15 -21.99
CA ASP A 152 -9.99 18.93 -22.48
C ASP A 152 -9.39 17.62 -22.00
N LYS A 153 -8.83 16.88 -22.96
CA LYS A 153 -7.84 15.83 -22.73
C LYS A 153 -6.49 16.51 -22.52
N GLY A 154 -6.49 17.57 -21.72
CA GLY A 154 -5.35 18.43 -21.45
C GLY A 154 -4.24 17.64 -20.78
N ASP A 155 -3.05 17.78 -21.35
CA ASP A 155 -1.79 17.30 -20.79
C ASP A 155 -1.30 18.39 -19.84
N SER A 156 -1.14 18.08 -18.54
CA SER A 156 -0.40 18.93 -17.57
C SER A 156 -0.55 18.50 -16.10
N GLY A 157 -1.22 17.38 -15.81
CA GLY A 157 -1.29 16.83 -14.44
C GLY A 157 -0.66 15.45 -14.28
N TYR A 158 -0.87 14.85 -13.12
CA TYR A 158 -0.54 13.44 -12.88
C TYR A 158 -1.61 12.52 -13.50
N ASP A 159 -1.20 11.45 -14.18
CA ASP A 159 -2.08 10.40 -14.71
C ASP A 159 -2.74 9.58 -13.58
N LEU A 160 -1.99 9.34 -12.50
CA LEU A 160 -2.43 8.59 -11.32
C LEU A 160 -1.87 9.26 -10.06
N ILE A 161 -2.61 9.17 -8.97
CA ILE A 161 -2.20 9.67 -7.66
C ILE A 161 -2.40 8.54 -6.65
N TYR A 162 -1.31 8.03 -6.08
CA TYR A 162 -1.36 7.12 -4.94
C TYR A 162 -1.27 7.93 -3.65
N ILE A 163 -2.19 7.68 -2.73
CA ILE A 163 -2.33 8.43 -1.49
C ILE A 163 -2.92 7.53 -0.40
N ASP A 164 -2.62 7.77 0.88
CA ASP A 164 -3.32 7.11 1.98
C ASP A 164 -4.51 7.95 2.48
N ILE A 165 -5.29 7.40 3.42
CA ILE A 165 -6.43 8.11 4.02
C ILE A 165 -5.99 9.40 4.71
N LEU A 166 -4.82 9.43 5.35
CA LEU A 166 -4.29 10.63 6.01
C LEU A 166 -4.00 11.75 5.00
N GLY A 167 -3.38 11.42 3.87
CA GLY A 167 -3.14 12.36 2.79
C GLY A 167 -4.44 12.88 2.16
N LEU A 168 -5.45 12.03 1.99
CA LEU A 168 -6.77 12.49 1.53
C LEU A 168 -7.42 13.48 2.50
N GLN A 169 -7.30 13.23 3.80
CA GLN A 169 -7.77 14.17 4.83
C GLN A 169 -7.07 15.51 4.71
N GLN A 170 -5.74 15.52 4.54
CA GLN A 170 -5.00 16.76 4.33
C GLN A 170 -5.41 17.48 3.05
N LEU A 171 -5.66 16.77 1.95
CA LEU A 171 -6.14 17.39 0.71
C LEU A 171 -7.46 18.16 0.92
N VAL A 172 -8.36 17.62 1.75
CA VAL A 172 -9.64 18.25 2.07
C VAL A 172 -9.48 19.42 3.05
N ILE A 173 -8.65 19.24 4.08
CA ILE A 173 -8.44 20.20 5.18
C ILE A 173 -7.60 21.39 4.72
N SER A 174 -6.53 21.16 3.95
CA SER A 174 -5.59 22.21 3.53
C SER A 174 -6.12 23.06 2.38
N ALA A 175 -7.17 22.63 1.66
CA ALA A 175 -7.78 23.45 0.63
C ALA A 175 -8.41 24.72 1.25
N PRO A 176 -8.01 25.93 0.80
CA PRO A 176 -8.32 27.19 1.49
C PRO A 176 -9.81 27.54 1.46
N ASP A 177 -10.53 27.11 0.43
CA ASP A 177 -11.94 27.41 0.23
C ASP A 177 -12.70 26.23 -0.43
N PRO A 178 -14.04 26.18 -0.30
CA PRO A 178 -14.86 25.11 -0.87
C PRO A 178 -14.77 24.98 -2.40
N ALA A 179 -14.53 26.07 -3.14
CA ALA A 179 -14.46 26.04 -4.60
C ALA A 179 -13.16 25.36 -5.06
N THR A 180 -12.02 25.70 -4.45
CA THR A 180 -10.74 25.03 -4.69
C THR A 180 -10.84 23.53 -4.41
N ARG A 181 -11.46 23.15 -3.30
CA ARG A 181 -11.67 21.74 -2.95
C ARG A 181 -12.51 21.00 -4.00
N SER A 182 -13.63 21.58 -4.41
CA SER A 182 -14.52 21.01 -5.43
C SER A 182 -13.80 20.82 -6.77
N LEU A 183 -12.97 21.79 -7.14
CA LEU A 183 -12.21 21.79 -8.37
C LEU A 183 -11.13 20.70 -8.41
N ILE A 184 -10.33 20.59 -7.35
CA ILE A 184 -9.35 19.51 -7.18
C ILE A 184 -10.05 18.15 -7.23
N TRP A 185 -11.16 18.00 -6.51
CA TRP A 185 -11.91 16.76 -6.45
C TRP A 185 -12.48 16.36 -7.82
N SER A 186 -13.06 17.31 -8.55
CA SER A 186 -13.58 17.10 -9.90
C SER A 186 -12.49 16.62 -10.87
N LYS A 187 -11.29 17.23 -10.79
CA LYS A 187 -10.17 16.92 -11.67
C LYS A 187 -9.48 15.59 -11.37
N TYR A 188 -9.28 15.28 -10.09
CA TYR A 188 -8.39 14.20 -9.67
C TYR A 188 -9.08 12.98 -9.07
N SER A 189 -10.37 13.07 -8.68
CA SER A 189 -11.08 11.97 -8.00
C SER A 189 -10.95 10.62 -8.71
N CYS A 190 -11.09 10.57 -10.04
CA CYS A 190 -10.96 9.33 -10.82
C CYS A 190 -9.52 8.78 -10.93
N ARG A 191 -8.52 9.63 -10.66
CA ARG A 191 -7.08 9.32 -10.73
C ARG A 191 -6.52 8.83 -9.39
N LEU A 192 -7.27 9.02 -8.30
CA LEU A 192 -6.89 8.60 -6.96
C LEU A 192 -6.83 7.07 -6.84
N ARG A 193 -5.81 6.58 -6.15
CA ARG A 193 -5.63 5.21 -5.70
C ARG A 193 -5.26 5.28 -4.23
N VAL A 194 -6.17 4.81 -3.38
CA VAL A 194 -6.18 5.12 -1.96
C VAL A 194 -5.71 3.91 -1.17
N MET A 195 -4.56 3.99 -0.53
CA MET A 195 -4.05 2.92 0.31
C MET A 195 -4.86 2.84 1.61
N THR A 196 -5.44 1.67 1.85
CA THR A 196 -6.16 1.34 3.08
C THR A 196 -5.89 -0.12 3.44
N PRO A 197 -5.18 -0.41 4.55
CA PRO A 197 -4.77 -1.78 4.86
C PRO A 197 -5.92 -2.79 4.90
N PHE A 198 -7.08 -2.37 5.41
CA PHE A 198 -8.25 -3.22 5.62
C PHE A 198 -9.35 -3.06 4.56
N GLY A 199 -9.20 -2.14 3.62
CA GLY A 199 -10.25 -1.84 2.65
C GLY A 199 -11.18 -0.71 3.10
N MET A 200 -12.28 -0.56 2.39
CA MET A 200 -13.32 0.44 2.61
C MET A 200 -14.63 -0.13 2.10
N ASP A 201 -15.60 -0.30 2.98
CA ASP A 201 -16.93 -0.80 2.60
C ASP A 201 -17.82 0.33 2.08
N ALA A 202 -18.83 -0.04 1.30
CA ALA A 202 -19.74 0.90 0.63
C ALA A 202 -20.42 1.86 1.60
N GLU A 203 -20.91 1.33 2.73
CA GLU A 203 -21.66 2.06 3.76
C GLU A 203 -20.83 3.16 4.46
N PHE A 204 -19.52 2.94 4.60
CA PHE A 204 -18.59 3.93 5.17
C PHE A 204 -18.04 4.90 4.13
N ASN A 205 -17.98 4.49 2.85
CA ASN A 205 -17.51 5.35 1.76
C ASN A 205 -18.56 6.37 1.29
N TYR A 206 -19.83 5.96 1.18
CA TYR A 206 -20.89 6.83 0.68
C TYR A 206 -21.35 7.81 1.75
N ARG A 207 -20.99 9.09 1.59
CA ARG A 207 -21.18 10.15 2.57
C ARG A 207 -22.63 10.30 3.03
N ASP A 208 -23.57 10.22 2.08
CA ASP A 208 -24.99 10.47 2.34
C ASP A 208 -25.75 9.17 2.66
N TYR A 209 -25.05 8.08 2.95
CA TYR A 209 -25.68 6.82 3.37
C TYR A 209 -26.40 6.98 4.71
N THR A 210 -27.70 6.68 4.74
CA THR A 210 -28.56 6.77 5.93
C THR A 210 -29.03 5.40 6.44
N GLY A 211 -28.58 4.31 5.82
CA GLY A 211 -28.93 2.96 6.23
C GLY A 211 -28.24 2.53 7.52
N PRO A 212 -28.61 1.35 8.06
CA PRO A 212 -27.95 0.81 9.24
C PRO A 212 -26.47 0.55 8.94
N VAL A 213 -25.62 0.92 9.90
CA VAL A 213 -24.19 0.62 9.92
C VAL A 213 -23.87 -0.13 11.21
N MET A 214 -22.98 -1.12 11.12
CA MET A 214 -22.51 -1.84 12.30
C MET A 214 -21.44 -1.00 13.00
N GLY A 215 -21.85 -0.18 13.95
CA GLY A 215 -20.99 0.71 14.74
C GLY A 215 -21.09 2.18 14.32
N GLU A 216 -20.04 2.94 14.60
CA GLU A 216 -20.00 4.38 14.34
C GLU A 216 -19.26 4.71 13.04
N ARG A 217 -19.74 5.72 12.32
CA ARG A 217 -19.06 6.23 11.13
C ARG A 217 -17.82 7.01 11.55
N SER A 218 -16.65 6.55 11.12
CA SER A 218 -15.38 7.21 11.42
C SER A 218 -15.08 8.35 10.44
N GLN A 219 -14.13 9.21 10.83
CA GLN A 219 -13.57 10.25 9.95
C GLN A 219 -12.69 9.69 8.81
N GLN A 220 -12.53 8.37 8.72
CA GLN A 220 -11.72 7.71 7.69
C GLN A 220 -12.51 7.40 6.41
N GLY A 221 -13.83 7.62 6.40
CA GLY A 221 -14.73 7.37 5.26
C GLY A 221 -15.23 8.63 4.57
N ASN A 222 -16.43 8.55 3.98
CA ASN A 222 -17.17 9.66 3.34
C ASN A 222 -16.49 10.27 2.10
N TRP A 223 -15.71 9.46 1.39
CA TRP A 223 -14.96 9.89 0.22
C TRP A 223 -15.78 9.89 -1.07
N ASN A 224 -16.87 9.14 -1.18
CA ASN A 224 -17.63 9.01 -2.43
C ASN A 224 -16.78 8.58 -3.64
N LEU A 225 -15.69 7.84 -3.42
CA LEU A 225 -14.86 7.29 -4.48
C LEU A 225 -15.42 5.96 -4.97
N LYS A 226 -14.99 5.49 -6.15
CA LYS A 226 -15.32 4.11 -6.56
C LYS A 226 -14.57 3.14 -5.64
N LEU A 227 -15.24 2.09 -5.15
CA LEU A 227 -14.66 1.18 -4.17
C LEU A 227 -13.37 0.49 -4.64
N LYS A 228 -13.25 0.24 -5.96
CA LYS A 228 -12.03 -0.31 -6.60
C LYS A 228 -10.83 0.65 -6.57
N GLN A 229 -11.01 1.92 -6.19
CA GLN A 229 -9.91 2.86 -6.01
C GLN A 229 -9.20 2.67 -4.67
N PHE A 230 -9.85 2.03 -3.70
CA PHE A 230 -9.22 1.64 -2.44
C PHE A 230 -8.36 0.41 -2.67
N LEU A 231 -7.13 0.48 -2.18
CA LEU A 231 -6.07 -0.51 -2.37
C LEU A 231 -5.81 -1.21 -1.04
N SER A 232 -6.30 -2.44 -0.94
CA SER A 232 -6.18 -3.23 0.28
C SER A 232 -4.81 -3.91 0.39
N LYS A 233 -4.37 -4.08 1.63
CA LYS A 233 -3.15 -4.85 1.93
C LYS A 233 -3.41 -6.35 1.94
N TYR A 234 -4.63 -6.76 2.23
CA TYR A 234 -5.05 -8.15 2.26
C TYR A 234 -6.31 -8.32 1.40
N PRO A 235 -6.53 -9.50 0.80
CA PRO A 235 -7.69 -9.75 -0.04
C PRO A 235 -8.93 -10.03 0.84
N LEU A 236 -9.29 -9.06 1.70
CA LEU A 236 -10.40 -9.16 2.66
C LEU A 236 -11.73 -8.63 2.11
N SER A 237 -11.67 -7.73 1.11
CA SER A 237 -12.84 -7.14 0.48
C SER A 237 -12.79 -7.37 -1.03
N VAL A 238 -13.91 -7.82 -1.59
CA VAL A 238 -14.11 -8.00 -3.03
C VAL A 238 -14.46 -6.70 -3.75
N ASP A 239 -14.92 -5.69 -3.00
CA ASP A 239 -15.28 -4.38 -3.53
C ASP A 239 -14.05 -3.51 -3.81
N ASN A 240 -12.98 -3.73 -3.05
CA ASN A 240 -11.72 -3.02 -3.18
C ASN A 240 -10.75 -3.74 -4.13
N SER A 241 -9.73 -3.01 -4.59
CA SER A 241 -8.64 -3.62 -5.35
C SER A 241 -7.57 -4.14 -4.39
N PHE A 242 -7.14 -5.38 -4.57
CA PHE A 242 -6.05 -5.94 -3.79
C PHE A 242 -4.69 -5.48 -4.35
N LEU A 243 -3.94 -4.70 -3.55
CA LEU A 243 -2.57 -4.30 -3.88
C LEU A 243 -1.55 -5.28 -3.30
N GLY A 244 -1.73 -5.69 -2.04
CA GLY A 244 -0.82 -6.62 -1.38
C GLY A 244 0.56 -6.03 -1.10
N PHE A 245 1.55 -6.91 -0.98
CA PHE A 245 2.97 -6.61 -0.77
C PHE A 245 3.81 -7.83 -1.16
N ALA A 246 5.10 -7.64 -1.40
CA ALA A 246 6.03 -8.69 -1.79
C ALA A 246 6.68 -9.34 -0.56
N LEU A 247 6.99 -10.63 -0.69
CA LEU A 247 7.77 -11.37 0.29
C LEU A 247 9.06 -11.83 -0.36
N LYS A 248 10.17 -11.71 0.38
CA LYS A 248 11.45 -12.23 -0.10
C LYS A 248 11.36 -13.75 -0.20
N SER A 249 11.62 -14.29 -1.38
CA SER A 249 11.71 -15.73 -1.58
C SER A 249 12.85 -16.32 -0.75
N THR A 250 12.56 -17.41 -0.05
CA THR A 250 13.49 -18.14 0.82
C THR A 250 14.05 -19.39 0.13
N ARG A 251 13.69 -19.65 -1.14
CA ARG A 251 13.95 -20.93 -1.85
C ARG A 251 15.41 -21.37 -1.90
N ASN A 252 16.36 -20.45 -1.89
CA ASN A 252 17.80 -20.74 -1.96
C ASN A 252 18.48 -20.70 -0.59
N GLU A 253 17.76 -20.39 0.48
CA GLU A 253 18.29 -20.41 1.84
C GLU A 253 18.05 -21.81 2.43
N THR A 254 19.11 -22.47 2.89
CA THR A 254 18.99 -23.80 3.51
C THR A 254 17.97 -23.75 4.64
N THR A 255 16.85 -24.46 4.48
CA THR A 255 15.83 -24.54 5.52
C THR A 255 16.44 -25.22 6.74
N PRO A 256 16.59 -24.52 7.87
CA PRO A 256 17.14 -25.15 9.06
C PRO A 256 16.21 -26.28 9.50
N GLN A 257 16.79 -27.37 9.98
CA GLN A 257 16.01 -28.48 10.53
C GLN A 257 15.08 -27.94 11.63
N LYS A 258 13.77 -28.15 11.46
CA LYS A 258 12.77 -27.64 12.41
C LYS A 258 12.90 -28.37 13.73
N THR A 259 13.11 -27.63 14.80
CA THR A 259 13.13 -28.14 16.17
C THR A 259 11.70 -28.21 16.70
N SER A 260 11.42 -29.12 17.64
CA SER A 260 10.10 -29.19 18.30
C SER A 260 9.92 -28.03 19.28
N MET A 261 9.72 -26.84 18.72
CA MET A 261 9.50 -25.60 19.43
C MET A 261 8.35 -24.80 18.83
N ALA A 262 7.60 -24.12 19.70
CA ALA A 262 6.60 -23.13 19.36
C ALA A 262 7.15 -21.73 19.64
N PHE A 263 6.94 -20.79 18.72
CA PHE A 263 7.26 -19.38 18.97
C PHE A 263 5.98 -18.57 19.14
N VAL A 264 5.94 -17.76 20.18
CA VAL A 264 4.77 -16.95 20.57
C VAL A 264 5.13 -15.48 20.51
N HIS A 265 4.32 -14.71 19.81
CA HIS A 265 4.45 -13.27 19.74
C HIS A 265 3.26 -12.59 20.42
N GLY A 266 3.51 -11.77 21.44
CA GLY A 266 2.44 -11.10 22.18
C GLY A 266 2.96 -10.02 23.13
N LYS A 267 2.04 -9.29 23.76
CA LYS A 267 2.34 -8.36 24.86
C LYS A 267 2.41 -9.11 26.21
N PRO A 268 3.14 -8.60 27.23
CA PRO A 268 3.25 -9.28 28.53
C PRO A 268 1.89 -9.63 29.17
N SER A 269 0.91 -8.73 29.07
CA SER A 269 -0.45 -8.96 29.57
C SER A 269 -1.16 -10.13 28.88
N GLU A 270 -0.92 -10.34 27.58
CA GLU A 270 -1.54 -11.41 26.79
C GLU A 270 -1.05 -12.79 27.23
N PHE A 271 0.23 -12.90 27.62
CA PHE A 271 0.82 -14.14 28.12
C PHE A 271 0.15 -14.60 29.42
N ASN A 272 -0.11 -13.66 30.34
CA ASN A 272 -0.81 -13.97 31.60
C ASN A 272 -2.26 -14.36 31.35
N ALA A 273 -2.97 -13.63 30.48
CA ALA A 273 -4.37 -13.92 30.15
C ALA A 273 -4.58 -15.31 29.53
N HIS A 274 -3.61 -15.82 28.76
CA HIS A 274 -3.72 -17.10 28.05
C HIS A 274 -2.85 -18.21 28.67
N LYS A 275 -2.54 -18.12 29.97
CA LYS A 275 -1.68 -19.08 30.69
C LYS A 275 -2.15 -20.54 30.55
N SER A 276 -3.46 -20.80 30.58
CA SER A 276 -4.04 -22.14 30.41
C SER A 276 -3.79 -22.70 29.01
N TYR A 277 -4.05 -21.90 27.97
CA TYR A 277 -3.79 -22.24 26.57
C TYR A 277 -2.30 -22.51 26.32
N LEU A 278 -1.42 -21.64 26.82
CA LEU A 278 0.03 -21.81 26.69
C LEU A 278 0.53 -23.06 27.45
N LYS A 279 -0.03 -23.37 28.63
CA LYS A 279 0.27 -24.62 29.34
C LYS A 279 -0.10 -25.86 28.54
N ALA A 280 -1.23 -25.85 27.84
CA ALA A 280 -1.63 -26.98 27.00
C ALA A 280 -0.62 -27.24 25.87
N ILE A 281 -0.13 -26.17 25.23
CA ILE A 281 0.89 -26.27 24.17
C ILE A 281 2.24 -26.72 24.73
N TYR A 282 2.60 -26.24 25.92
CA TYR A 282 3.86 -26.58 26.58
C TYR A 282 4.00 -28.10 26.81
N LYS A 283 2.88 -28.82 27.03
CA LYS A 283 2.89 -30.29 27.16
C LYS A 283 3.43 -31.01 25.92
N HIS A 284 3.35 -30.39 24.75
CA HIS A 284 3.74 -31.01 23.48
C HIS A 284 5.02 -30.42 22.87
N THR A 285 5.38 -29.19 23.22
CA THR A 285 6.51 -28.49 22.61
C THR A 285 7.06 -27.40 23.52
N ARG A 286 8.37 -27.13 23.44
CA ARG A 286 8.98 -26.01 24.16
C ARG A 286 8.48 -24.69 23.57
N ILE A 287 8.14 -23.73 24.43
CA ILE A 287 7.60 -22.44 24.03
C ILE A 287 8.69 -21.37 24.14
N HIS A 288 8.89 -20.60 23.08
CA HIS A 288 9.85 -19.51 23.00
C HIS A 288 9.14 -18.18 22.68
N THR A 289 9.69 -17.08 23.17
CA THR A 289 9.22 -15.72 22.88
C THR A 289 10.41 -14.75 22.78
N ALA A 290 10.19 -13.59 22.18
CA ALA A 290 11.15 -12.49 22.09
C ALA A 290 10.50 -11.22 22.65
N LEU A 291 10.28 -11.19 23.96
CA LEU A 291 9.55 -10.12 24.61
C LEU A 291 10.50 -9.24 25.41
N SER A 292 10.49 -7.94 25.11
CA SER A 292 11.06 -6.93 25.99
C SER A 292 10.14 -6.78 27.20
N THR A 293 10.60 -7.23 28.37
CA THR A 293 9.80 -7.22 29.60
C THR A 293 9.73 -5.84 30.25
N GLY A 294 10.64 -4.90 29.93
CA GLY A 294 10.65 -3.57 30.53
C GLY A 294 10.67 -3.58 32.07
N GLY A 295 11.17 -4.66 32.69
CA GLY A 295 11.12 -4.89 34.14
C GLY A 295 9.88 -5.64 34.65
N VAL A 296 8.86 -5.89 33.82
CA VAL A 296 7.67 -6.67 34.18
C VAL A 296 8.00 -8.16 34.23
N LYS A 297 7.88 -8.77 35.42
CA LYS A 297 8.09 -10.21 35.62
C LYS A 297 6.93 -10.98 35.00
N ILE A 298 7.19 -11.72 33.92
CA ILE A 298 6.21 -12.65 33.35
C ILE A 298 6.24 -13.93 34.19
N ASP A 299 5.12 -14.25 34.85
CA ASP A 299 4.99 -15.44 35.71
C ASP A 299 4.71 -16.72 34.90
N LEU A 300 5.63 -17.07 34.00
CA LEU A 300 5.58 -18.26 33.14
C LEU A 300 6.96 -18.90 33.02
N PRO A 301 7.42 -19.67 34.03
CA PRO A 301 8.76 -20.28 34.04
C PRO A 301 8.97 -21.32 32.93
N PHE A 302 7.89 -21.79 32.31
CA PHE A 302 7.92 -22.78 31.23
C PHE A 302 8.15 -22.17 29.83
N ILE A 303 8.29 -20.84 29.73
CA ILE A 303 8.53 -20.12 28.47
C ILE A 303 9.97 -19.61 28.42
N VAL A 304 10.68 -19.92 27.34
CA VAL A 304 12.03 -19.41 27.09
C VAL A 304 11.93 -18.03 26.44
N ASN A 305 12.21 -16.98 27.20
CA ASN A 305 12.27 -15.62 26.66
C ASN A 305 13.69 -15.30 26.15
N HIS A 306 13.80 -14.97 24.86
CA HIS A 306 15.06 -14.54 24.24
C HIS A 306 15.35 -13.04 24.46
N GLY A 307 14.44 -12.30 25.11
CA GLY A 307 14.60 -10.88 25.38
C GLY A 307 14.43 -10.01 24.13
N ASN A 308 15.03 -8.82 24.16
CA ASN A 308 14.96 -7.87 23.06
C ASN A 308 15.98 -8.23 21.96
N ILE A 309 15.58 -9.11 21.04
CA ILE A 309 16.41 -9.55 19.90
C ILE A 309 16.00 -8.85 18.60
N ASN A 310 16.96 -8.70 17.68
CA ASN A 310 16.70 -8.07 16.39
C ASN A 310 15.84 -8.94 15.44
N LEU A 311 15.28 -8.32 14.40
CA LEU A 311 14.38 -8.97 13.44
C LEU A 311 15.02 -10.18 12.74
N THR A 312 16.31 -10.15 12.46
CA THR A 312 17.06 -11.27 11.85
C THR A 312 17.07 -12.48 12.79
N SER A 313 17.29 -12.25 14.08
CA SER A 313 17.26 -13.29 15.11
C SER A 313 15.85 -13.86 15.30
N ILE A 314 14.83 -13.00 15.27
CA ILE A 314 13.42 -13.43 15.32
C ILE A 314 13.11 -14.31 14.10
N ARG A 315 13.48 -13.89 12.88
CA ARG A 315 13.30 -14.70 11.66
C ARG A 315 13.99 -16.05 11.76
N ARG A 316 15.20 -16.10 12.31
CA ARG A 316 15.94 -17.36 12.54
C ARG A 316 15.20 -18.28 13.52
N LEU A 317 14.64 -17.75 14.61
CA LEU A 317 13.82 -18.51 15.54
C LEU A 317 12.53 -19.01 14.88
N LEU A 318 11.81 -18.13 14.17
CA LEU A 318 10.59 -18.50 13.45
C LEU A 318 10.85 -19.64 12.45
N ARG A 319 11.99 -19.63 11.74
CA ARG A 319 12.37 -20.72 10.82
C ARG A 319 12.65 -22.06 11.50
N LYS A 320 13.19 -22.03 12.72
CA LYS A 320 13.44 -23.25 13.52
C LYS A 320 12.15 -23.79 14.14
N SER A 321 11.16 -22.94 14.42
CA SER A 321 9.90 -23.34 15.05
C SER A 321 8.98 -24.17 14.16
N LYS A 322 8.38 -25.22 14.75
CA LYS A 322 7.29 -25.99 14.11
C LYS A 322 5.96 -25.26 14.19
N VAL A 323 5.69 -24.56 15.29
CA VAL A 323 4.41 -23.88 15.55
C VAL A 323 4.64 -22.39 15.79
N HIS A 324 3.75 -21.56 15.24
CA HIS A 324 3.76 -20.11 15.40
C HIS A 324 2.42 -19.67 15.98
N LEU A 325 2.47 -19.03 17.14
CA LEU A 325 1.30 -18.42 17.77
C LEU A 325 1.45 -16.91 17.65
N GLY A 326 0.60 -16.28 16.83
CA GLY A 326 0.51 -14.83 16.79
C GLY A 326 -0.15 -14.26 18.04
N ARG A 327 -0.34 -12.93 18.08
CA ARG A 327 -0.96 -12.20 19.21
C ARG A 327 -2.17 -12.93 19.77
N LEU A 328 -2.11 -13.28 21.05
CA LEU A 328 -3.08 -14.14 21.73
C LEU A 328 -4.45 -13.48 21.94
N LEU A 329 -4.60 -12.16 21.71
CA LEU A 329 -5.82 -11.39 22.01
C LEU A 329 -6.49 -10.74 20.79
N SER A 330 -6.19 -11.21 19.58
CA SER A 330 -6.96 -10.78 18.42
C SER A 330 -7.36 -11.98 17.59
N ILE A 331 -8.64 -12.29 17.60
CA ILE A 331 -9.22 -13.35 16.77
C ILE A 331 -9.17 -12.97 15.27
N PHE A 332 -8.80 -11.72 14.93
CA PHE A 332 -8.77 -11.23 13.54
C PHE A 332 -7.41 -10.72 13.02
N ASN A 333 -6.42 -10.41 13.86
CA ASN A 333 -5.23 -9.64 13.45
C ASN A 333 -3.83 -10.34 13.50
N PRO A 334 -3.63 -11.57 14.04
CA PRO A 334 -2.30 -12.18 14.02
C PRO A 334 -1.92 -12.78 12.66
N TYR A 335 -2.89 -13.25 11.88
CA TYR A 335 -2.64 -13.95 10.61
C TYR A 335 -2.28 -13.04 9.45
N LEU A 336 -2.54 -11.73 9.60
CA LEU A 336 -2.34 -10.79 8.52
C LEU A 336 -0.93 -10.20 8.53
N LYS A 337 -0.14 -10.29 9.62
CA LYS A 337 1.19 -9.66 9.58
C LYS A 337 2.13 -10.31 8.55
N PRO A 338 2.83 -9.51 7.73
CA PRO A 338 3.84 -9.96 6.75
C PRO A 338 4.85 -10.97 7.31
N ALA A 339 5.21 -10.83 8.59
CA ALA A 339 6.12 -11.73 9.29
C ALA A 339 5.65 -13.21 9.25
N PHE A 340 4.34 -13.47 9.29
CA PHE A 340 3.79 -14.83 9.30
C PHE A 340 3.64 -15.44 7.90
N LEU A 341 3.66 -14.62 6.85
CA LEU A 341 3.52 -15.07 5.46
C LEU A 341 4.88 -15.43 4.81
N SER A 342 6.00 -15.00 5.40
CA SER A 342 7.37 -15.12 4.85
C SER A 342 8.01 -16.54 4.86
N LYS A 343 7.22 -17.61 4.75
CA LYS A 343 7.74 -18.99 4.74
C LYS A 343 8.40 -19.37 3.43
#